data_AF-A0A9P6CRL2-F1
#
_entry.id   AF-A0A9P6CRL2-F1
#
_cell.length_a   1.000
_cell.length_b   1.000
_cell.length_c   1.000
_cell.angle_alpha   90.00
_cell.angle_beta   90.00
_cell.angle_gamma   90.00
#
_symmetry.space_group_name_H-M   'P 1'
#
loop_
_entity.id
_entity.type
_entity.pdbx_description
1 polymer ?
#
loop_
_entity_poly.entity_id
_entity_poly.type
_entity_poly.pdbx_seq_one_letter_code
_entity_poly.pdbx_strand_id
1 'polypeptide(L)'
;MSLLIPSRAKFISRPAQTSIRTYAVKNEPAGDPKKEIIRKALYPANIRSRASPTGTWRPDVARALQHAIPSVQAHNTIERAWLLHRRHLRKRREAELARKFECMKQAMQELERVDSRLYMEANKPEDPRARSTVEMELAKTLKSSEVRTMEARVRGLFPRELRIPTDTPSRAGWNYEWKPFPRPL
;
A
#
# COMPACT_ATOMS: atom_id res chain seq x y z
N MET A 1 -2.10 45.34 33.49
CA MET A 1 -0.67 45.16 33.17
C MET A 1 -0.14 43.91 33.88
N SER A 2 -0.27 42.72 33.31
CA SER A 2 0.47 41.52 33.77
C SER A 2 0.50 40.49 32.63
N LEU A 3 1.56 40.52 31.82
CA LEU A 3 1.80 39.54 30.76
C LEU A 3 2.43 38.29 31.39
N LEU A 4 1.75 37.15 31.28
CA LEU A 4 2.31 35.85 31.66
C LEU A 4 3.39 35.48 30.62
N ILE A 5 4.64 35.55 31.04
CA ILE A 5 5.80 35.17 30.26
C ILE A 5 5.85 33.63 30.21
N PRO A 6 5.90 32.98 29.04
CA PRO A 6 6.09 31.54 28.97
C PRO A 6 7.51 31.19 29.41
N SER A 7 7.59 30.54 30.58
CA SER A 7 8.79 29.89 31.10
C SER A 7 9.32 28.89 30.07
N ARG A 8 10.45 29.21 29.45
CA ARG A 8 11.15 28.34 28.50
C ARG A 8 11.86 27.25 29.30
N ALA A 9 11.12 26.19 29.67
CA ALA A 9 11.69 25.01 30.30
C ALA A 9 12.76 24.40 29.36
N LYS A 10 14.03 24.61 29.71
CA LYS A 10 15.16 23.96 29.04
C LYS A 10 15.22 22.51 29.51
N PHE A 11 14.50 21.62 28.81
CA PHE A 11 14.68 20.19 29.02
C PHE A 11 16.07 19.78 28.51
N ILE A 12 16.98 19.51 29.45
CA ILE A 12 18.25 18.85 29.18
C ILE A 12 17.91 17.37 29.00
N SER A 13 17.54 16.96 27.78
CA SER A 13 17.52 15.54 27.44
C SER A 13 18.96 15.07 27.37
N ARG A 14 19.50 14.58 28.49
CA ARG A 14 20.86 14.03 28.56
C ARG A 14 20.91 12.82 27.62
N PRO A 15 21.73 12.82 26.55
CA PRO A 15 21.84 11.66 25.70
C PRO A 15 22.50 10.54 26.49
N ALA A 16 21.78 9.43 26.72
CA ALA A 16 22.39 8.20 27.19
C ALA A 16 23.40 7.75 26.12
N GLN A 17 24.69 7.91 26.42
CA GLN A 17 25.75 7.35 25.61
C GLN A 17 25.75 5.84 25.84
N THR A 18 25.08 5.09 24.97
CA THR A 18 25.29 3.64 24.90
C THR A 18 26.71 3.42 24.41
N SER A 19 27.56 2.79 25.23
CA SER A 19 28.93 2.47 24.84
C SER A 19 28.91 1.57 23.60
N ILE A 20 29.40 2.09 22.49
CA ILE A 20 29.59 1.30 21.28
C ILE A 20 30.80 0.41 21.57
N ARG A 21 30.56 -0.90 21.73
CA ARG A 21 31.63 -1.88 21.89
C ARG A 21 32.41 -1.99 20.58
N THR A 22 33.64 -1.49 20.54
CA THR A 22 34.51 -1.41 19.36
C THR A 22 35.39 -2.66 19.14
N TYR A 23 35.05 -3.81 19.72
CA TYR A 23 35.93 -5.00 19.68
C TYR A 23 36.07 -5.68 18.30
N ALA A 24 35.51 -5.11 17.24
CA ALA A 24 35.53 -5.71 15.90
C ALA A 24 35.79 -4.70 14.76
N VAL A 25 36.49 -3.59 15.01
CA VAL A 25 36.95 -2.72 13.91
C VAL A 25 38.29 -3.23 13.41
N LYS A 26 38.27 -4.15 12.43
CA LYS A 26 39.43 -4.35 11.55
C LYS A 26 39.62 -3.04 10.76
N ASN A 27 40.84 -2.49 10.77
CA ASN A 27 41.23 -1.38 9.90
C ASN A 27 41.24 -1.88 8.45
N GLU A 28 40.07 -1.87 7.81
CA GLU A 28 39.94 -2.08 6.37
C GLU A 28 40.52 -0.86 5.63
N PRO A 29 41.31 -1.04 4.56
CA PRO A 29 41.76 0.06 3.72
C PRO A 29 40.54 0.81 3.16
N ALA A 30 40.63 2.14 3.10
CA ALA A 30 39.53 3.06 2.77
C ALA A 30 38.53 2.46 1.75
N GLY A 31 37.44 1.90 2.28
CA GLY A 31 36.40 1.27 1.48
C GLY A 31 35.75 2.29 0.55
N ASP A 32 35.23 1.81 -0.58
CA ASP A 32 34.51 2.62 -1.58
C ASP A 32 33.55 3.61 -0.90
N PRO A 33 33.71 4.94 -1.15
CA PRO A 33 32.90 5.97 -0.50
C PRO A 33 31.40 5.77 -0.72
N LYS A 34 30.99 5.13 -1.83
CA LYS A 34 29.58 4.81 -2.10
C LYS A 34 29.05 3.77 -1.12
N LYS A 35 29.85 2.75 -0.78
CA LYS A 35 29.50 1.72 0.21
C LYS A 35 29.40 2.32 1.62
N GLU A 36 30.28 3.27 1.95
CA GLU A 36 30.20 4.03 3.20
C GLU A 36 28.94 4.89 3.29
N ILE A 37 28.58 5.60 2.20
CA ILE A 37 27.35 6.40 2.15
C ILE A 37 26.11 5.51 2.31
N ILE A 38 26.05 4.38 1.59
CA ILE A 38 24.95 3.41 1.72
C ILE A 38 24.88 2.85 3.15
N ARG A 39 26.01 2.48 3.75
CA ARG A 39 26.05 1.99 5.13
C ARG A 39 25.58 3.04 6.12
N LYS A 40 26.03 4.29 5.98
CA LYS A 40 25.61 5.42 6.84
C LYS A 40 24.13 5.79 6.65
N ALA A 41 23.59 5.61 5.45
CA ALA A 41 22.17 5.81 5.18
C ALA A 41 21.33 4.70 5.83
N LEU A 42 21.66 3.42 5.58
CA LEU A 42 20.89 2.28 6.11
C LEU A 42 21.04 2.11 7.63
N TYR A 43 22.23 2.37 8.17
CA TYR A 43 22.56 2.23 9.57
C TYR A 43 23.11 3.55 10.11
N PRO A 44 22.24 4.55 10.31
CA PRO A 44 22.66 5.82 10.87
C PRO A 44 23.24 5.60 12.27
N ALA A 45 24.32 6.32 12.58
CA ALA A 45 24.97 6.19 13.87
C ALA A 45 23.97 6.47 15.02
N ASN A 46 23.95 5.62 16.05
CA ASN A 46 23.15 5.81 17.27
C ASN A 46 23.57 7.05 18.09
N ILE A 47 24.60 7.77 17.63
CA ILE A 47 25.09 9.00 18.25
C ILE A 47 24.10 10.12 17.95
N ARG A 48 23.33 10.50 18.97
CA ARG A 48 22.32 11.57 18.99
C ARG A 48 22.94 12.98 18.90
N SER A 49 23.87 13.21 17.99
CA SER A 49 24.57 14.50 17.84
C SER A 49 24.29 15.22 16.52
N ARG A 50 23.92 14.49 15.46
CA ARG A 50 23.63 15.07 14.13
C ARG A 50 22.36 14.44 13.55
N ALA A 51 21.55 15.26 12.87
CA ALA A 51 20.34 14.80 12.22
C ALA A 51 20.67 13.69 11.23
N SER A 52 20.03 12.53 11.40
CA SER A 52 20.22 11.39 10.49
C SER A 52 19.42 11.62 9.21
N PRO A 53 19.99 11.39 8.01
CA PRO A 53 19.27 11.48 6.74
C PRO A 53 18.09 10.49 6.66
N THR A 54 18.21 9.34 7.34
CA THR A 54 17.18 8.29 7.40
C THR A 54 16.19 8.45 8.55
N GLY A 55 16.23 9.59 9.26
CA GLY A 55 15.15 10.00 10.17
C GLY A 55 15.13 9.32 11.54
N THR A 56 16.12 8.50 11.89
CA THR A 56 16.16 7.79 13.19
C THR A 56 16.35 8.71 14.39
N TRP A 57 17.00 9.86 14.21
CA TRP A 57 17.12 10.89 15.24
C TRP A 57 17.08 12.27 14.60
N ARG A 58 16.12 13.11 15.03
CA ARG A 58 16.12 14.54 14.74
C ARG A 58 15.94 15.34 16.04
N PRO A 59 16.76 16.37 16.28
CA PRO A 59 16.71 17.15 17.51
C PRO A 59 15.46 18.03 17.63
N ASP A 60 14.78 18.29 16.51
CA ASP A 60 13.57 19.13 16.42
C ASP A 60 12.27 18.35 16.68
N VAL A 61 12.29 17.01 16.66
CA VAL A 61 11.08 16.18 16.82
C VAL A 61 10.31 16.52 18.08
N ALA A 62 11.00 16.66 19.23
CA ALA A 62 10.31 17.00 20.48
C ALA A 62 9.61 18.36 20.42
N ARG A 63 10.25 19.36 19.78
CA ARG A 63 9.69 20.69 19.59
C ARG A 63 8.52 20.67 18.58
N ALA A 64 8.67 19.91 17.50
CA ALA A 64 7.63 19.73 16.49
C ALA A 64 6.41 19.00 17.07
N LEU A 65 6.61 17.97 17.90
CA LEU A 65 5.53 17.27 18.60
C LEU A 65 4.81 18.19 19.58
N GLN A 66 5.53 19.00 20.36
CA GLN A 66 4.91 20.00 21.23
C GLN A 66 4.11 21.06 20.47
N HIS A 67 4.56 21.44 19.27
CA HIS A 67 3.82 22.39 18.43
C HIS A 67 2.57 21.75 17.80
N ALA A 68 2.69 20.52 17.30
CA ALA A 68 1.60 19.80 16.63
C ALA A 68 0.55 19.25 17.60
N ILE A 69 0.93 18.98 18.86
CA ILE A 69 0.06 18.43 19.89
C ILE A 69 -0.15 19.50 20.97
N PRO A 70 -1.28 20.24 20.94
CA PRO A 70 -1.57 21.27 21.93
C PRO A 70 -1.65 20.73 23.36
N SER A 71 -2.20 19.52 23.53
CA SER A 71 -2.29 18.82 24.81
C SER A 71 -2.42 17.30 24.63
N VAL A 72 -2.02 16.54 25.66
CA VAL A 72 -2.15 15.08 25.69
C VAL A 72 -3.62 14.66 25.59
N GLN A 73 -4.52 15.42 26.23
CA GLN A 73 -5.96 15.19 26.18
C GLN A 73 -6.51 15.36 24.75
N ALA A 74 -6.08 16.40 24.03
CA ALA A 74 -6.47 16.61 22.64
C ALA A 74 -5.99 15.46 21.74
N HIS A 75 -4.72 15.05 21.88
CA HIS A 75 -4.17 13.90 21.16
C HIS A 75 -4.97 12.62 21.39
N ASN A 76 -5.19 12.24 22.65
CA ASN A 76 -5.94 11.03 23.01
C ASN A 76 -7.40 11.08 22.53
N THR A 77 -7.99 12.27 22.43
CA THR A 77 -9.36 12.43 21.97
C THR A 77 -9.45 12.27 20.46
N ILE A 78 -8.55 12.92 19.72
CA ILE A 78 -8.45 12.78 18.26
C ILE A 78 -8.16 11.32 17.90
N GLU A 79 -7.23 10.67 18.60
CA GLU A 79 -6.89 9.28 18.35
C GLU A 79 -8.09 8.34 18.60
N ARG A 80 -8.77 8.48 19.75
CA ARG A 80 -9.97 7.68 20.05
C ARG A 80 -11.08 7.90 19.01
N ALA A 81 -11.33 9.16 18.61
CA ALA A 81 -12.31 9.48 17.58
C ALA A 81 -11.93 8.86 16.22
N TRP A 82 -10.65 8.91 15.84
CA TRP A 82 -10.15 8.31 14.60
C TRP A 82 -10.27 6.78 14.60
N LEU A 83 -9.92 6.12 15.70
CA LEU A 83 -10.06 4.67 15.84
C LEU A 83 -11.53 4.25 15.78
N LEU A 84 -12.42 5.01 16.43
CA LEU A 84 -13.86 4.80 16.36
C LEU A 84 -14.38 4.96 14.92
N HIS A 85 -13.97 6.01 14.22
CA HIS A 85 -14.32 6.24 12.82
C HIS A 85 -13.85 5.09 11.91
N ARG A 86 -12.60 4.63 12.05
CA ARG A 86 -12.06 3.47 11.32
C ARG A 86 -12.85 2.19 11.60
N ARG A 87 -13.28 1.98 12.85
CA ARG A 87 -14.16 0.85 13.22
C ARG A 87 -15.49 0.94 12.50
N HIS A 88 -16.13 2.11 12.46
CA HIS A 88 -17.38 2.31 11.74
C HIS A 88 -17.23 2.08 10.24
N LEU A 89 -16.17 2.59 9.62
CA LEU A 89 -15.89 2.33 8.19
C LEU A 89 -15.69 0.84 7.89
N ARG A 90 -15.01 0.11 8.78
CA ARG A 90 -14.85 -1.34 8.64
C ARG A 90 -16.20 -2.04 8.70
N LYS A 91 -17.00 -1.79 9.74
CA LYS A 91 -18.33 -2.37 9.91
C LYS A 91 -19.25 -2.06 8.72
N ARG A 92 -19.21 -0.83 8.20
CA ARG A 92 -19.99 -0.44 7.02
C ARG A 92 -19.61 -1.26 5.78
N ARG A 93 -18.30 -1.42 5.53
CA ARG A 93 -17.81 -2.24 4.41
C ARG A 93 -18.16 -3.72 4.58
N GLU A 94 -18.02 -4.26 5.78
CA GLU A 94 -18.40 -5.65 6.10
C GLU A 94 -19.91 -5.89 5.89
N ALA A 95 -20.77 -4.97 6.34
CA ALA A 95 -22.20 -5.05 6.14
C ALA A 95 -22.59 -4.98 4.65
N GLU A 96 -21.92 -4.12 3.86
CA GLU A 96 -22.15 -4.04 2.42
C GLU A 96 -21.69 -5.32 1.70
N LEU A 97 -20.53 -5.87 2.08
CA LEU A 97 -20.04 -7.14 1.53
C LEU A 97 -20.98 -8.30 1.88
N ALA A 98 -21.46 -8.38 3.11
CA ALA A 98 -22.42 -9.38 3.55
C ALA A 98 -23.72 -9.30 2.72
N ARG A 99 -24.27 -8.10 2.53
CA ARG A 99 -25.45 -7.89 1.68
C ARG A 99 -25.23 -8.34 0.23
N LYS A 100 -24.09 -7.97 -0.38
CA LYS A 100 -23.75 -8.39 -1.75
C LYS A 100 -23.63 -9.91 -1.85
N PHE A 101 -23.00 -10.53 -0.85
CA PHE A 101 -22.85 -11.98 -0.78
C PHE A 101 -24.19 -12.70 -0.63
N GLU A 102 -25.08 -12.21 0.25
CA GLU A 102 -26.43 -12.76 0.42
C GLU A 102 -27.24 -12.66 -0.88
N CYS A 103 -27.20 -11.52 -1.55
CA CYS A 103 -27.87 -11.33 -2.83
C CYS A 103 -27.33 -12.29 -3.91
N MET A 104 -26.01 -12.47 -3.97
CA MET A 104 -25.36 -13.41 -4.89
C MET A 104 -25.77 -14.86 -4.58
N LYS A 105 -25.81 -15.24 -3.30
CA LYS A 105 -26.24 -16.56 -2.86
C LYS A 105 -27.68 -16.85 -3.26
N GLN A 106 -28.59 -15.89 -3.02
CA GLN A 106 -30.00 -16.01 -3.43
C GLN A 106 -30.12 -16.18 -4.94
N ALA A 107 -29.40 -15.37 -5.73
CA ALA A 107 -29.41 -15.49 -7.19
C ALA A 107 -28.91 -16.86 -7.67
N MET A 108 -27.85 -17.42 -7.06
CA MET A 108 -27.35 -18.75 -7.42
C MET A 108 -28.32 -19.87 -7.02
N GLN A 109 -29.02 -19.74 -5.89
CA GLN A 109 -30.04 -20.69 -5.47
C GLN A 109 -31.24 -20.70 -6.42
N GLU A 110 -31.68 -19.53 -6.90
CA GLU A 110 -32.74 -19.48 -7.90
C GLU A 110 -32.26 -20.01 -9.25
N LEU A 111 -31.02 -19.73 -9.67
CA LEU A 111 -30.44 -20.26 -10.90
C LEU A 111 -30.39 -21.79 -10.88
N GLU A 112 -30.00 -22.40 -9.76
CA GLU A 112 -29.97 -23.87 -9.59
C GLU A 112 -31.34 -24.51 -9.79
N ARG A 113 -32.41 -23.84 -9.32
CA ARG A 113 -33.79 -24.33 -9.48
C ARG A 113 -34.30 -24.20 -10.91
N VAL A 114 -33.92 -23.13 -11.61
CA VAL A 114 -34.39 -22.84 -12.97
C VAL A 114 -33.63 -23.65 -14.00
N ASP A 115 -32.29 -23.62 -13.96
CA ASP A 115 -31.43 -24.33 -14.91
C ASP A 115 -30.13 -24.80 -14.24
N SER A 116 -30.08 -26.11 -13.98
CA SER A 116 -28.92 -26.78 -13.41
C SER A 116 -27.67 -26.69 -14.31
N ARG A 117 -27.82 -26.65 -15.65
CA ARG A 117 -26.67 -26.54 -16.56
C ARG A 117 -26.00 -25.18 -16.40
N LEU A 118 -26.76 -24.09 -16.41
CA LEU A 118 -26.21 -22.74 -16.24
C LEU A 118 -25.57 -22.55 -14.86
N TYR A 119 -26.18 -23.13 -13.82
CA TYR A 119 -25.59 -23.16 -12.48
C TYR A 119 -24.22 -23.84 -12.45
N MET A 120 -24.10 -25.01 -13.09
CA MET A 120 -22.82 -25.73 -13.20
C MET A 120 -21.78 -24.94 -14.00
N GLU A 121 -22.19 -24.21 -15.05
CA GLU A 121 -21.30 -23.35 -15.83
C GLU A 121 -20.81 -22.14 -15.03
N ALA A 122 -21.69 -21.49 -14.24
CA ALA A 122 -21.34 -20.35 -13.41
C ALA A 122 -20.39 -20.72 -12.25
N ASN A 123 -20.50 -21.93 -11.71
CA ASN A 123 -19.65 -22.44 -10.62
C ASN A 123 -18.32 -23.04 -11.09
N LYS A 124 -17.98 -22.94 -12.39
CA LYS A 124 -16.68 -23.42 -12.88
C LYS A 124 -15.54 -22.62 -12.24
N PRO A 125 -14.58 -23.28 -11.57
CA PRO A 125 -13.41 -22.60 -11.05
C PRO A 125 -12.56 -22.10 -12.23
N GLU A 126 -12.36 -20.78 -12.31
CA GLU A 126 -11.42 -20.20 -13.26
C GLU A 126 -10.02 -20.17 -12.66
N ASP A 127 -9.12 -21.04 -13.13
CA ASP A 127 -7.70 -20.92 -12.81
C ASP A 127 -7.06 -19.86 -13.71
N PRO A 128 -6.58 -18.73 -13.18
CA PRO A 128 -5.97 -17.68 -13.99
C PRO A 128 -4.67 -18.13 -14.67
N ARG A 129 -4.02 -19.20 -14.22
CA ARG A 129 -2.77 -19.68 -14.83
C ARG A 129 -2.99 -20.65 -15.99
N ALA A 130 -4.15 -21.29 -16.04
CA ALA A 130 -4.47 -22.26 -17.07
C ALA A 130 -4.78 -21.56 -18.40
N ARG A 131 -4.06 -21.91 -19.46
CA ARG A 131 -4.37 -21.47 -20.84
C ARG A 131 -5.15 -22.58 -21.54
N SER A 132 -6.19 -22.21 -22.29
CA SER A 132 -6.90 -23.19 -23.13
C SER A 132 -6.02 -23.57 -24.33
N THR A 133 -6.25 -24.76 -24.88
CA THR A 133 -5.54 -25.23 -26.07
C THR A 133 -5.74 -24.29 -27.26
N VAL A 134 -6.96 -23.79 -27.43
CA VAL A 134 -7.35 -22.81 -28.47
C VAL A 134 -6.57 -21.51 -28.30
N GLU A 135 -6.43 -21.02 -27.07
CA GLU A 135 -5.63 -19.84 -26.77
C GLU A 135 -4.15 -20.05 -27.07
N MET A 136 -3.61 -21.24 -26.79
CA MET A 136 -2.22 -21.57 -27.08
C MET A 136 -1.95 -21.67 -28.59
N GLU A 137 -2.89 -22.17 -29.38
CA GLU A 137 -2.78 -22.22 -30.84
C GLU A 137 -2.84 -20.83 -31.45
N LEU A 138 -3.75 -19.98 -30.99
CA LEU A 138 -3.86 -18.60 -31.45
C LEU A 138 -2.63 -17.77 -31.06
N ALA A 139 -2.05 -18.00 -29.87
CA ALA A 139 -0.81 -17.34 -29.48
C ALA A 139 0.37 -17.65 -30.42
N LYS A 140 0.37 -18.80 -31.10
CA LYS A 140 1.42 -19.17 -32.08
C LYS A 140 1.28 -18.41 -33.40
N THR A 141 0.06 -18.00 -33.79
CA THR A 141 -0.19 -17.30 -35.05
C THR A 141 -0.04 -15.79 -34.94
N LEU A 142 -0.22 -15.25 -33.73
CA LEU A 142 -0.18 -13.81 -33.46
C LEU A 142 1.23 -13.21 -33.51
N LYS A 143 1.27 -11.90 -33.78
CA LYS A 143 2.51 -11.12 -33.67
C LYS A 143 2.92 -10.97 -32.21
N SER A 144 4.21 -10.77 -31.95
CA SER A 144 4.76 -10.65 -30.60
C SER A 144 4.11 -9.57 -29.72
N SER A 145 3.65 -8.46 -30.32
CA SER A 145 2.90 -7.40 -29.61
C SER A 145 1.49 -7.83 -29.18
N GLU A 146 0.82 -8.61 -30.03
CA GLU A 146 -0.52 -9.14 -29.77
C GLU A 146 -0.45 -10.26 -28.73
N VAL A 147 0.57 -11.11 -28.80
CA VAL A 147 0.85 -12.12 -27.76
C VAL A 147 1.04 -11.47 -26.40
N ARG A 148 1.86 -10.41 -26.30
CA ARG A 148 2.03 -9.67 -25.03
C ARG A 148 0.73 -9.05 -24.52
N THR A 149 -0.13 -8.58 -25.42
CA THR A 149 -1.44 -7.99 -25.05
C THR A 149 -2.39 -9.07 -24.54
N MET A 150 -2.41 -10.24 -25.19
CA MET A 150 -3.16 -11.40 -24.75
C MET A 150 -2.70 -11.88 -23.36
N GLU A 151 -1.39 -11.99 -23.16
CA GLU A 151 -0.78 -12.40 -21.89
C GLU A 151 -1.03 -11.39 -20.76
N ALA A 152 -1.15 -10.10 -21.09
CA ALA A 152 -1.48 -9.07 -20.12
C ALA A 152 -2.94 -9.15 -19.62
N ARG A 153 -3.84 -9.78 -20.37
CA ARG A 153 -5.28 -9.86 -20.08
C ARG A 153 -5.67 -11.29 -19.67
N VAL A 154 -5.12 -11.75 -18.56
CA VAL A 154 -5.38 -13.09 -18.03
C VAL A 154 -6.83 -13.22 -17.55
N ARG A 155 -7.50 -14.32 -17.95
CA ARG A 155 -8.88 -14.64 -17.51
C ARG A 155 -8.92 -14.87 -15.98
N GLY A 156 -10.04 -14.51 -15.34
CA GLY A 156 -10.19 -14.62 -13.88
C GLY A 156 -9.42 -13.57 -13.07
N LEU A 157 -8.57 -12.76 -13.70
CA LEU A 157 -7.89 -11.61 -13.07
C LEU A 157 -8.49 -10.28 -13.53
N PHE A 158 -8.28 -9.24 -12.71
CA PHE A 158 -8.69 -7.90 -13.09
C PHE A 158 -7.93 -7.42 -14.34
N PRO A 159 -8.63 -6.81 -15.32
CA PRO A 159 -7.98 -6.20 -16.48
C PRO A 159 -7.00 -5.10 -16.07
N ARG A 160 -5.87 -4.98 -16.77
CA ARG A 160 -4.85 -3.96 -16.45
C ARG A 160 -5.32 -2.54 -16.76
N GLU A 161 -6.33 -2.40 -17.60
CA GLU A 161 -7.02 -1.15 -17.88
C GLU A 161 -7.79 -0.62 -16.67
N LEU A 162 -8.16 -1.50 -15.71
CA LEU A 162 -8.79 -1.12 -14.44
C LEU A 162 -7.71 -0.55 -13.50
N ARG A 163 -7.43 0.74 -13.66
CA ARG A 163 -6.40 1.46 -12.91
C ARG A 163 -6.85 1.83 -11.49
N ILE A 164 -5.86 1.95 -10.60
CA ILE A 164 -6.08 2.51 -9.26
C ILE A 164 -6.42 4.01 -9.43
N PRO A 165 -7.40 4.54 -8.68
CA PRO A 165 -7.72 5.96 -8.69
C PRO A 165 -6.50 6.83 -8.36
N THR A 166 -6.32 7.91 -9.10
CA THR A 166 -5.27 8.92 -8.89
C THR A 166 -5.86 10.20 -8.30
N ASP A 167 -5.05 10.97 -7.57
CA ASP A 167 -5.50 12.21 -6.92
C ASP A 167 -6.06 13.24 -7.91
N THR A 168 -5.44 13.35 -9.09
CA THR A 168 -5.92 14.18 -10.20
C THR A 168 -6.25 13.31 -11.42
N PRO A 169 -7.30 13.64 -12.19
CA PRO A 169 -7.63 12.91 -13.40
C PRO A 169 -6.54 13.08 -14.49
N SER A 170 -6.51 12.16 -15.44
CA SER A 170 -5.61 12.28 -16.59
C SER A 170 -6.07 13.39 -17.54
N ARG A 171 -5.13 14.03 -18.25
CA ARG A 171 -5.45 15.08 -19.24
C ARG A 171 -6.37 14.59 -20.36
N ALA A 172 -6.22 13.32 -20.76
CA ALA A 172 -7.04 12.71 -21.79
C ALA A 172 -8.41 12.22 -21.28
N GLY A 173 -8.65 12.24 -19.96
CA GLY A 173 -9.90 11.78 -19.37
C GLY A 173 -10.16 10.29 -19.63
N TRP A 174 -11.30 10.00 -20.27
CA TRP A 174 -11.76 8.65 -20.62
C TRP A 174 -11.49 8.36 -22.10
N ASN A 175 -11.03 7.14 -22.41
CA ASN A 175 -10.77 6.72 -23.78
C ASN A 175 -12.05 6.13 -24.43
N TYR A 176 -12.71 6.93 -25.27
CA TYR A 176 -13.91 6.52 -26.02
C TYR A 176 -13.61 5.65 -27.24
N GLU A 177 -12.36 5.63 -27.72
CA GLU A 177 -11.93 4.88 -28.92
C GLU A 177 -11.38 3.49 -28.55
N TRP A 178 -11.64 3.00 -27.34
CA TRP A 178 -11.14 1.71 -26.88
C TRP A 178 -11.70 0.56 -27.73
N LYS A 179 -10.82 -0.37 -28.13
CA LYS A 179 -11.18 -1.57 -28.89
C LYS A 179 -10.85 -2.85 -28.10
N PRO A 180 -11.76 -3.84 -28.05
CA PRO A 180 -11.49 -5.11 -27.41
C PRO A 180 -10.46 -5.91 -28.21
N PHE A 181 -9.70 -6.75 -27.50
CA PHE A 181 -8.81 -7.73 -28.14
C PHE A 181 -9.64 -8.99 -28.42
N PRO A 182 -9.68 -9.50 -29.67
CA PRO A 182 -10.44 -10.69 -30.00
C PRO A 182 -9.79 -11.91 -29.33
N ARG A 183 -10.46 -12.47 -28.32
CA ARG A 183 -10.08 -13.73 -27.68
C ARG A 183 -11.09 -14.81 -28.12
N PRO A 184 -10.64 -15.98 -28.57
CA PRO A 184 -11.55 -17.09 -28.85
C PRO A 184 -12.21 -17.55 -27.55
N LEU A 185 -13.54 -17.71 -27.56
CA LEU A 185 -14.33 -18.22 -26.44
C LEU A 185 -14.20 -19.74 -26.30
#